data_AF-A0A7S1V6X8-F1
#
_entry.id   AF-A0A7S1V6X8-F1
#
_cell.length_a   1.000
_cell.length_b   1.000
_cell.length_c   1.000
_cell.angle_alpha   90.00
_cell.angle_beta   90.00
_cell.angle_gamma   90.00
#
_symmetry.space_group_name_H-M   'P 1'
#
loop_
_entity.id
_entity.type
_entity.pdbx_description
1 polymer ?
#
loop_
_entity_poly.entity_id
_entity_poly.type
_entity_poly.pdbx_seq_one_letter_code
_entity_poly.pdbx_strand_id
1 'polypeptide(L)'
;LLPTNSFVNRNKGMSDPNFLQKAIAIVTKATEADTAGDYDEAFRLYFRSLEYFMTALKYEKNEKVKETIRLKTQEYLARAEKLKKYLNANKGDSGGSGCGVSASTGG
;
A
#
# COMPACT_ATOMS: atom_id res chain seq x y z
N LEU A 1 6.02 18.73 6.94
CA LEU A 1 5.59 19.37 5.68
C LEU A 1 5.19 18.27 4.70
N LEU A 2 3.89 17.96 4.60
CA LEU A 2 3.40 17.02 3.57
C LEU A 2 2.89 17.85 2.40
N PRO A 3 3.42 17.67 1.17
CA PRO A 3 2.92 18.37 0.00
C PRO A 3 1.49 17.92 -0.29
N THR A 4 0.64 18.91 -0.53
CA THR A 4 -0.77 18.80 -0.85
C THR A 4 -1.01 17.79 -1.97
N ASN A 5 -1.85 16.82 -1.67
CA ASN A 5 -2.33 15.78 -2.57
C ASN A 5 -3.29 16.39 -3.61
N SER A 6 -2.78 17.22 -4.53
CA SER A 6 -3.56 17.98 -5.51
C SER A 6 -4.08 17.14 -6.68
N PHE A 7 -4.15 15.81 -6.54
CA PHE A 7 -4.75 14.93 -7.55
C PHE A 7 -6.25 14.68 -7.31
N VAL A 8 -6.76 14.98 -6.12
CA VAL A 8 -8.12 14.59 -5.68
C VAL A 8 -9.22 15.59 -6.11
N ASN A 9 -8.91 16.62 -6.90
CA ASN A 9 -9.93 17.59 -7.33
C ASN A 9 -10.04 17.73 -8.85
N ARG A 10 -10.58 16.69 -9.51
CA ARG A 10 -11.23 16.86 -10.82
C ARG A 10 -12.40 15.89 -11.01
N ASN A 11 -13.59 16.49 -10.92
CA ASN A 11 -14.87 16.04 -11.49
C ASN A 11 -15.70 15.03 -10.68
N LYS A 12 -16.69 15.59 -9.96
CA LYS A 12 -17.86 14.91 -9.41
C LYS A 12 -18.82 14.60 -10.57
N GLY A 13 -18.81 13.35 -11.04
CA GLY A 13 -19.75 12.84 -12.04
C GLY A 13 -19.88 11.32 -11.89
N MET A 14 -21.01 10.88 -11.35
CA MET A 14 -21.45 9.48 -11.33
C MET A 14 -21.58 8.95 -12.77
N SER A 15 -21.26 7.65 -12.95
CA SER A 15 -21.61 6.77 -14.09
C SER A 15 -20.48 6.40 -15.07
N ASP A 16 -19.37 5.86 -14.57
CA ASP A 16 -18.48 4.97 -15.35
C ASP A 16 -17.75 4.01 -14.40
N PRO A 17 -17.53 2.72 -14.74
CA PRO A 17 -16.61 1.86 -14.02
C PRO A 17 -15.16 2.26 -14.35
N ASN A 18 -14.79 3.50 -14.04
CA ASN A 18 -13.42 3.98 -14.11
C ASN A 18 -12.61 3.21 -13.07
N PHE A 19 -11.97 2.12 -13.50
CA PHE A 19 -11.07 1.30 -12.68
C PHE A 19 -10.05 2.18 -11.95
N LEU A 20 -9.63 3.28 -12.58
CA LEU A 20 -8.81 4.32 -11.96
C LEU A 20 -9.46 4.97 -10.73
N GLN A 21 -10.73 5.39 -10.80
CA GLN A 21 -11.42 5.94 -9.64
C GLN A 21 -11.57 4.91 -8.52
N LYS A 22 -11.84 3.65 -8.86
CA LYS A 22 -11.88 2.56 -7.86
C LYS A 22 -10.51 2.37 -7.19
N ALA A 23 -9.43 2.39 -7.96
CA ALA A 23 -8.06 2.32 -7.44
C ALA A 23 -7.78 3.48 -6.47
N ILE A 24 -8.15 4.71 -6.86
CA ILE A 24 -7.97 5.90 -6.02
C ILE A 24 -8.78 5.79 -4.73
N ALA A 25 -10.05 5.38 -4.79
CA ALA A 25 -10.86 5.23 -3.59
C ALA A 25 -10.29 4.19 -2.61
N ILE A 26 -9.71 3.11 -3.13
CA ILE A 26 -9.09 2.07 -2.30
C ILE A 26 -7.77 2.58 -1.72
N VAL A 27 -6.93 3.28 -2.49
CA VAL A 27 -5.64 3.77 -2.00
C VAL A 27 -5.81 4.86 -0.95
N THR A 28 -6.85 5.68 -1.05
CA THR A 28 -7.23 6.63 0.01
C THR A 28 -7.52 5.90 1.32
N LYS A 29 -8.33 4.83 1.28
CA LYS A 29 -8.58 4.00 2.46
C LYS A 29 -7.33 3.32 2.99
N ALA A 30 -6.44 2.88 2.09
CA ALA A 30 -5.16 2.29 2.47
C ALA A 30 -4.28 3.30 3.24
N THR A 31 -4.23 4.55 2.77
CA THR A 31 -3.50 5.62 3.47
C THR A 31 -4.12 5.97 4.82
N GLU A 32 -5.46 5.98 4.92
CA GLU A 32 -6.15 6.20 6.19
C GLU A 32 -5.81 5.10 7.20
N ALA A 33 -5.87 3.83 6.79
CA ALA A 33 -5.47 2.69 7.61
C ALA A 33 -3.98 2.73 8.01
N ASP A 34 -3.09 3.11 7.09
CA ASP A 34 -1.64 3.27 7.38
C ASP A 34 -1.42 4.34 8.45
N THR A 35 -2.12 5.47 8.37
CA THR A 35 -2.05 6.52 9.39
C THR A 35 -2.72 6.13 10.71
N ALA A 36 -3.70 5.23 10.69
CA ALA A 36 -4.35 4.69 11.88
C ALA A 36 -3.48 3.64 12.61
N GLY A 37 -2.40 3.16 11.99
CA GLY A 37 -1.58 2.07 12.50
C GLY A 37 -2.09 0.68 12.16
N ASP A 38 -3.16 0.58 11.36
CA ASP A 38 -3.74 -0.67 10.86
C ASP A 38 -2.95 -1.17 9.63
N TYR A 39 -1.67 -1.48 9.84
CA TYR A 39 -0.74 -1.80 8.75
C TYR A 39 -1.11 -3.05 7.95
N ASP A 40 -1.77 -4.04 8.57
CA ASP A 40 -2.21 -5.29 7.92
C ASP A 40 -3.34 -5.01 6.91
N GLU A 41 -4.34 -4.23 7.33
CA GLU A 41 -5.44 -3.78 6.47
C GLU A 41 -4.94 -2.80 5.40
N ALA A 42 -4.05 -1.87 5.77
CA ALA A 42 -3.42 -0.93 4.85
C ALA A 42 -2.67 -1.66 3.73
N PHE A 43 -1.84 -2.65 4.07
CA PHE A 43 -1.12 -3.47 3.10
C PHE A 43 -2.07 -4.17 2.12
N ARG A 44 -3.15 -4.77 2.64
CA ARG A 44 -4.16 -5.47 1.85
C ARG A 44 -4.88 -4.53 0.88
N LEU A 45 -5.26 -3.34 1.35
CA LEU A 45 -5.89 -2.30 0.53
C LEU A 45 -4.93 -1.75 -0.53
N TYR A 46 -3.66 -1.53 -0.19
CA TYR A 46 -2.65 -1.13 -1.17
C TYR A 46 -2.57 -2.14 -2.31
N PHE A 47 -2.45 -3.43 -2.01
CA PHE A 47 -2.37 -4.47 -3.04
C PHE A 47 -3.61 -4.48 -3.95
N ARG A 48 -4.81 -4.39 -3.35
CA ARG A 48 -6.07 -4.32 -4.10
C ARG A 48 -6.14 -3.08 -4.99
N SER A 49 -5.63 -1.93 -4.55
CA SER A 49 -5.58 -0.71 -5.38
C SER A 49 -4.68 -0.90 -6.60
N LEU A 50 -3.54 -1.61 -6.46
CA LEU A 50 -2.59 -1.87 -7.55
C LEU A 50 -3.21 -2.74 -8.65
N GLU A 51 -4.04 -3.72 -8.31
CA GLU A 51 -4.76 -4.54 -9.29
C GLU A 51 -5.70 -3.69 -10.18
N TYR A 52 -6.38 -2.72 -9.57
CA TYR A 52 -7.22 -1.78 -10.31
C TYR A 52 -6.40 -0.79 -11.14
N PHE A 53 -5.25 -0.32 -10.65
CA PHE A 53 -4.34 0.52 -11.44
C PHE A 53 -3.79 -0.22 -12.67
N MET A 54 -3.40 -1.49 -12.52
CA MET A 54 -2.96 -2.34 -13.63
C MET A 54 -4.07 -2.52 -14.67
N THR A 55 -5.31 -2.75 -14.20
CA THR A 55 -6.48 -2.84 -15.08
C THR A 55 -6.74 -1.52 -15.80
N ALA A 56 -6.66 -0.39 -15.09
CA ALA A 56 -6.79 0.93 -15.68
C ALA A 56 -5.74 1.16 -16.78
N LEU A 57 -4.47 0.79 -16.56
CA LEU A 57 -3.42 0.90 -17.57
C LEU A 57 -3.69 0.10 -18.85
N LYS A 58 -4.42 -1.01 -18.73
CA LYS A 58 -4.75 -1.89 -19.85
C LYS A 58 -5.85 -1.31 -20.75
N TYR A 59 -6.80 -0.57 -20.17
CA TYR A 59 -7.93 0.02 -20.90
C TYR A 59 -7.76 1.51 -21.20
N GLU A 60 -6.84 2.20 -20.51
CA GLU A 60 -6.55 3.60 -20.74
C GLU A 60 -5.91 3.82 -22.12
N LYS A 61 -6.43 4.80 -22.86
CA LYS A 61 -5.95 5.16 -24.20
C LYS A 61 -5.04 6.38 -24.18
N ASN A 62 -5.14 7.20 -23.13
CA ASN A 62 -4.36 8.41 -23.02
C ASN A 62 -2.99 8.12 -22.39
N GLU A 63 -1.92 8.27 -23.17
CA GLU A 63 -0.54 8.02 -22.73
C GLU A 63 -0.12 8.89 -21.53
N LYS A 64 -0.58 10.15 -21.46
CA LYS A 64 -0.31 11.03 -20.30
C LYS A 64 -0.91 10.50 -19.00
N VAL A 65 -2.12 9.94 -19.10
CA VAL A 65 -2.81 9.34 -17.96
C VAL A 65 -2.12 8.04 -17.56
N LYS A 66 -1.71 7.21 -18.53
CA LYS A 66 -0.96 5.98 -18.26
C LYS A 66 0.36 6.24 -17.55
N GLU A 67 1.10 7.25 -17.98
CA GLU A 67 2.34 7.64 -17.30
C GLU A 67 2.06 8.04 -15.84
N THR A 68 1.04 8.86 -15.62
CA THR A 68 0.61 9.26 -14.26
C THR A 68 0.23 8.05 -13.40
N ILE A 69 -0.55 7.12 -13.96
CA ILE A 69 -0.96 5.90 -13.25
C ILE A 69 0.26 5.03 -12.93
N ARG A 70 1.21 4.86 -13.85
CA ARG A 70 2.44 4.08 -13.62
C ARG A 70 3.26 4.64 -12.47
N LEU A 71 3.49 5.95 -12.47
CA LEU A 71 4.23 6.63 -11.40
C LEU A 71 3.57 6.42 -10.04
N LYS A 72 2.24 6.57 -9.99
CA LYS A 72 1.47 6.34 -8.75
C LYS A 72 1.49 4.87 -8.31
N THR A 73 1.36 3.94 -9.25
CA THR A 73 1.45 2.50 -8.98
C THR A 73 2.79 2.15 -8.33
N GLN A 74 3.90 2.69 -8.85
CA GLN A 74 5.24 2.45 -8.29
C GLN A 74 5.40 3.05 -6.89
N GLU A 75 4.89 4.27 -6.68
CA GLU A 75 4.91 4.95 -5.37
C GLU A 75 4.19 4.11 -4.30
N TYR A 76 2.98 3.61 -4.62
CA TYR A 76 2.19 2.80 -3.69
C TYR A 76 2.74 1.39 -3.50
N LEU A 77 3.34 0.79 -4.53
CA LEU A 77 4.02 -0.51 -4.41
C LEU A 77 5.21 -0.43 -3.44
N ALA A 78 6.04 0.61 -3.56
CA ALA A 78 7.15 0.82 -2.63
C ALA A 78 6.68 1.01 -1.18
N ARG A 79 5.52 1.64 -0.96
CA ARG A 79 4.90 1.75 0.37
C ARG A 79 4.41 0.40 0.89
N ALA A 80 3.72 -0.38 0.05
CA ALA A 80 3.25 -1.72 0.40
C ALA A 80 4.41 -2.67 0.78
N GLU A 81 5.53 -2.61 0.06
CA GLU A 81 6.72 -3.42 0.40
C GLU A 81 7.32 -3.05 1.76
N LYS A 82 7.35 -1.75 2.09
CA LYS A 82 7.78 -1.30 3.43
C LYS A 82 6.85 -1.80 4.51
N LEU A 83 5.54 -1.71 4.30
CA LEU A 83 4.53 -2.23 5.22
C LEU A 83 4.68 -3.74 5.43
N LYS A 84 4.90 -4.51 4.36
CA LYS A 84 5.15 -5.96 4.46
C LYS A 84 6.36 -6.27 5.33
N LYS A 85 7.48 -5.56 5.14
CA LYS A 85 8.69 -5.73 5.98
C LYS A 85 8.41 -5.40 7.45
N TYR A 86 7.69 -4.31 7.69
CA TYR A 86 7.29 -3.89 9.04
C TYR A 86 6.39 -4.93 9.72
N LEU A 87 5.36 -5.42 9.01
CA LEU A 87 4.46 -6.47 9.50
C LEU A 87 5.21 -7.78 9.78
N ASN A 88 6.16 -8.16 8.93
CA ASN A 88 6.96 -9.37 9.13
C ASN A 88 7.92 -9.24 10.32
N ALA A 89 8.50 -8.05 10.53
CA ALA A 89 9.32 -7.77 11.71
C ALA A 89 8.49 -7.81 13.01
N ASN A 90 7.31 -7.19 13.01
CA ASN A 90 6.44 -7.18 14.19
C ASN A 90 5.76 -8.53 14.49
N LYS A 91 5.40 -9.32 13.46
CA LYS A 91 4.87 -10.69 13.66
C LYS A 91 5.95 -11.66 14.17
N GLY A 92 7.23 -11.31 14.08
CA GLY A 92 8.36 -12.12 14.53
C GLY A 92 8.72 -11.99 16.01
N ASP A 93 8.16 -11.02 16.74
CA ASP A 93 8.56 -10.71 18.12
C ASP A 93 7.54 -11.15 19.19
N SER A 94 6.38 -11.67 18.81
CA SER A 94 5.33 -12.10 19.76
C SER A 94 5.02 -13.61 19.74
N GLY A 95 5.86 -14.42 19.09
CA GLY A 95 5.89 -15.88 19.24
C GLY A 95 7.13 -16.29 20.01
N GLY A 96 7.04 -16.31 21.35
CA GLY A 96 8.18 -16.60 22.22
C GLY A 96 8.83 -17.97 21.98
N SER A 97 10.12 -18.08 22.31
CA SER A 97 10.52 -18.85 23.48
C SER A 97 12.02 -18.67 23.74
N GLY A 98 12.32 -18.19 24.95
CA GLY A 98 13.66 -18.29 25.50
C GLY A 98 14.04 -19.74 25.80
N CYS A 99 15.30 -20.05 25.53
CA CYS A 99 16.16 -20.91 26.33
C CYS A 99 17.58 -20.38 26.01
N GLY A 100 18.28 -19.68 26.90
CA GLY A 100 18.29 -19.87 28.34
C GLY A 100 19.03 -21.16 28.71
N VAL A 101 20.12 -21.50 28.03
CA VAL A 101 21.14 -22.38 28.59
C VAL A 101 22.44 -21.61 28.77
N SER A 102 22.59 -21.07 29.97
CA SER A 102 23.90 -20.94 30.60
C SER A 102 24.47 -22.34 30.80
N ALA A 103 25.65 -22.60 30.25
CA ALA A 103 26.55 -23.62 30.78
C ALA A 103 28.00 -23.15 30.52
N SER A 104 28.49 -22.40 31.50
CA SER A 104 29.90 -22.32 31.87
C SER A 104 30.51 -23.71 32.14
N THR A 105 31.85 -23.76 32.10
CA THR A 105 32.75 -24.82 32.62
C THR A 105 33.09 -25.92 31.61
N GLY A 106 34.35 -26.26 31.32
CA GLY A 106 35.65 -25.85 31.84
C GLY A 106 36.74 -26.79 31.29
N GLY A 107 37.99 -26.52 31.64
CA GLY A 107 39.12 -27.47 31.56
C GLY A 107 39.97 -27.39 30.30
#